data_AF-A0A317KEW4-F1
#
_entry.id   AF-A0A317KEW4-F1
#
_cell.length_a   1.000
_cell.length_b   1.000
_cell.length_c   1.000
_cell.angle_alpha   90.00
_cell.angle_beta   90.00
_cell.angle_gamma   90.00
#
_symmetry.space_group_name_H-M   'P 1'
#
loop_
_entity.id
_entity.type
_entity.pdbx_description
1 polymer ?
#
loop_
_entity_poly.entity_id
_entity_poly.type
_entity_poly.pdbx_seq_one_letter_code
_entity_poly.pdbx_strand_id
1 'polypeptide(L)'
;MGIGSRDGEFATTSRIRDAAIERFGRDGFRVGLRSIAADAGVTAGLVIHHFGSKDGLRRACDEHVLEVMRQEKTKALTDGSAAMLLAHMAEVEQFAPMVRYLLRSLQAGGEFALKLVEQMIADAEEYLAAGEAAGVVRPSHDRAARTRYLAYQATGGLLLWFTLHGADATDKEFPALFRRYAEDITPPALELFTKGLLVDRSMLDDYLMYVPDPPPAGDAGTAAR
;
A
#
# COMPACT_ATOMS: atom_id res chain seq x y z
N MET A 1 29.42 15.67 -23.79
CA MET A 1 29.23 16.67 -22.70
C MET A 1 27.82 16.59 -22.08
N GLY A 2 27.18 15.42 -21.99
CA GLY A 2 25.74 15.30 -21.66
C GLY A 2 25.38 14.46 -20.43
N ILE A 3 26.36 14.02 -19.64
CA ILE A 3 26.12 13.12 -18.50
C ILE A 3 25.76 13.93 -17.23
N GLY A 4 26.50 15.01 -16.95
CA GLY A 4 26.28 15.83 -15.74
C GLY A 4 24.99 16.66 -15.69
N SER A 5 24.36 16.98 -16.84
CA SER A 5 23.09 17.71 -16.85
C SER A 5 21.89 16.82 -16.54
N ARG A 6 21.93 15.55 -16.98
CA ARG A 6 20.86 14.58 -16.71
C ARG A 6 20.89 14.15 -15.23
N ASP A 7 22.07 13.90 -14.68
CA ASP A 7 22.21 13.53 -13.27
C ASP A 7 21.71 14.64 -12.33
N GLY A 8 21.99 15.91 -12.66
CA GLY A 8 21.47 17.07 -11.90
C GLY A 8 19.95 17.26 -12.02
N GLU A 9 19.38 16.93 -13.18
CA GLU A 9 17.94 16.97 -13.44
C GLU A 9 17.20 15.86 -12.67
N PHE A 10 17.75 14.64 -12.66
CA PHE A 10 17.24 13.53 -11.85
C PHE A 10 17.31 13.84 -10.36
N ALA A 11 18.45 14.37 -9.88
CA ALA A 11 18.61 14.75 -8.48
C ALA A 11 17.61 15.85 -8.07
N THR A 12 17.30 16.79 -8.95
CA THR A 12 16.31 17.84 -8.67
C THR A 12 14.88 17.30 -8.67
N THR A 13 14.55 16.45 -9.62
CA THR A 13 13.24 15.79 -9.71
C THR A 13 12.97 14.94 -8.46
N SER A 14 13.93 14.11 -8.04
CA SER A 14 13.80 13.30 -6.82
C SER A 14 13.62 14.17 -5.57
N ARG A 15 14.44 15.22 -5.39
CA ARG A 15 14.29 16.14 -4.24
C ARG A 15 12.92 16.79 -4.16
N ILE A 16 12.37 17.22 -5.29
CA ILE A 16 11.02 17.82 -5.34
C ILE A 16 9.96 16.79 -4.96
N ARG A 17 10.05 15.58 -5.51
CA ARG A 17 9.11 14.49 -5.22
C ARG A 17 9.16 14.09 -3.75
N ASP A 18 10.34 13.94 -3.17
CA ASP A 18 10.51 13.49 -1.78
C ASP A 18 9.98 14.56 -0.82
N ALA A 19 10.28 15.84 -1.07
CA ALA A 19 9.68 16.96 -0.35
C ALA A 19 8.14 16.98 -0.48
N ALA A 20 7.61 16.65 -1.66
CA ALA A 20 6.17 16.56 -1.89
C ALA A 20 5.53 15.41 -1.12
N ILE A 21 6.16 14.23 -1.05
CA ILE A 21 5.67 13.07 -0.27
C ILE A 21 5.55 13.45 1.20
N GLU A 22 6.60 14.05 1.78
CA GLU A 22 6.59 14.52 3.16
C GLU A 22 5.50 15.58 3.39
N ARG A 23 5.43 16.60 2.52
CA ARG A 23 4.48 17.71 2.65
C ARG A 23 3.04 17.22 2.52
N PHE A 24 2.74 16.37 1.55
CA PHE A 24 1.40 15.83 1.34
C PHE A 24 0.99 14.87 2.46
N GLY A 25 1.91 14.02 2.95
CA GLY A 25 1.67 13.16 4.11
C GLY A 25 1.37 13.95 5.38
N ARG A 26 2.04 15.08 5.57
CA ARG A 26 1.83 15.94 6.74
C ARG A 26 0.62 16.85 6.66
N ASP A 27 0.63 17.73 5.67
CA ASP A 27 -0.28 18.87 5.57
C ASP A 27 -1.50 18.56 4.68
N GLY A 28 -1.53 17.37 4.06
CA GLY A 28 -2.55 16.96 3.11
C GLY A 28 -2.42 17.65 1.75
N PHE A 29 -3.32 17.31 0.83
CA PHE A 29 -3.26 17.75 -0.56
C PHE A 29 -3.70 19.20 -0.80
N ARG A 30 -4.09 19.96 0.23
CA ARG A 30 -4.44 21.39 0.08
C ARG A 30 -3.21 22.30 0.03
N VAL A 31 -2.04 21.82 0.44
CA VAL A 31 -0.80 22.59 0.46
C VAL A 31 -0.41 23.13 -0.93
N GLY A 32 0.09 24.35 -1.00
CA GLY A 32 0.49 24.99 -2.26
C GLY A 32 1.86 24.52 -2.77
N LEU A 33 2.05 24.57 -4.10
CA LEU A 33 3.34 24.21 -4.73
C LEU A 33 4.52 25.08 -4.26
N ARG A 34 4.26 26.32 -3.80
CA ARG A 34 5.31 27.20 -3.25
C ARG A 34 5.93 26.63 -1.97
N SER A 35 5.13 26.01 -1.10
CA SER A 35 5.62 25.41 0.14
C SER A 35 6.47 24.17 -0.16
N ILE A 36 6.03 23.33 -1.09
CA ILE A 36 6.80 22.17 -1.55
C ILE A 36 8.11 22.61 -2.20
N ALA A 37 8.08 23.64 -3.05
CA ALA A 37 9.27 24.17 -3.68
C ALA A 37 10.28 24.72 -2.67
N ALA A 38 9.79 25.42 -1.63
CA ALA A 38 10.63 25.90 -0.54
C ALA A 38 11.30 24.75 0.22
N ASP A 39 10.55 23.70 0.55
CA ASP A 39 11.09 22.50 1.22
C ASP A 39 12.14 21.79 0.35
N ALA A 40 11.95 21.76 -0.97
CA ALA A 40 12.89 21.18 -1.93
C ALA A 40 14.08 22.11 -2.29
N GLY A 41 14.10 23.35 -1.80
CA GLY A 41 15.15 24.34 -2.12
C GLY A 41 15.14 24.82 -3.57
N VAL A 42 13.96 24.87 -4.21
CA VAL A 42 13.78 25.28 -5.61
C VAL A 42 12.67 26.33 -5.77
N THR A 43 12.49 26.85 -6.99
CA THR A 43 11.37 27.75 -7.29
C THR A 43 10.11 26.96 -7.67
N ALA A 44 8.93 27.53 -7.41
CA ALA A 44 7.67 26.89 -7.83
C ALA A 44 7.56 26.72 -9.36
N GLY A 45 8.21 27.61 -10.13
CA GLY A 45 8.31 27.48 -11.58
C GLY A 45 9.08 26.22 -12.00
N LEU A 46 10.12 25.83 -11.26
CA LEU A 46 10.89 24.61 -11.52
C LEU A 46 10.06 23.35 -11.22
N VAL A 47 9.19 23.39 -10.21
CA VAL A 47 8.24 22.29 -9.93
C VAL A 47 7.28 22.11 -11.11
N ILE A 48 6.70 23.20 -11.63
CA ILE A 48 5.83 23.13 -12.81
C ILE A 48 6.60 22.67 -14.05
N HIS A 49 7.86 23.09 -14.20
CA HIS A 49 8.70 22.66 -15.31
C HIS A 49 8.89 21.14 -15.34
N HIS A 50 9.18 20.50 -14.20
CA HIS A 50 9.42 19.06 -14.15
C HIS A 50 8.12 18.22 -14.13
N PHE A 51 7.07 18.69 -13.46
CA PHE A 51 5.88 17.86 -13.20
C PHE A 51 4.64 18.32 -13.97
N GLY A 52 4.69 19.46 -14.64
CA GLY A 52 3.60 20.06 -15.43
C GLY A 52 2.48 20.68 -14.58
N SER A 53 2.03 19.98 -13.53
CA SER A 53 0.98 20.43 -12.63
C SER A 53 1.15 19.84 -11.23
N LYS A 54 0.35 20.32 -10.27
CA LYS A 54 0.27 19.72 -8.94
C LYS A 54 -0.24 18.28 -8.97
N ASP A 55 -1.17 18.00 -9.88
CA ASP A 55 -1.67 16.63 -10.08
C ASP A 55 -0.61 15.75 -10.75
N GLY A 56 0.20 16.31 -11.66
CA GLY A 56 1.36 15.64 -12.21
C GLY A 56 2.40 15.30 -11.14
N LEU A 57 2.67 16.21 -10.20
CA LEU A 57 3.52 15.96 -9.05
C LEU A 57 2.93 14.87 -8.14
N ARG A 58 1.61 14.90 -7.89
CA ARG A 58 0.94 13.87 -7.09
C ARG A 58 1.07 12.48 -7.72
N ARG A 59 0.87 12.35 -9.03
CA ARG A 59 1.06 11.07 -9.74
C ARG A 59 2.49 10.56 -9.60
N ALA A 60 3.49 11.44 -9.72
CA ALA A 60 4.89 11.05 -9.52
C ALA A 60 5.19 10.60 -8.07
N CYS A 61 4.51 11.18 -7.08
CA CYS A 61 4.56 10.70 -5.70
C CYS A 61 3.92 9.32 -5.57
N ASP A 62 2.72 9.12 -6.13
CA ASP A 62 2.01 7.84 -6.12
C ASP A 62 2.85 6.72 -6.74
N GLU A 63 3.37 6.95 -7.95
CA GLU A 63 4.24 6.01 -8.69
C GLU A 63 5.47 5.62 -7.88
N HIS A 64 6.14 6.58 -7.25
CA HIS A 64 7.34 6.29 -6.46
C HIS A 64 7.03 5.52 -5.18
N VAL A 65 5.98 5.88 -4.45
CA VAL A 65 5.57 5.19 -3.22
C VAL A 65 5.20 3.74 -3.52
N LEU A 66 4.43 3.52 -4.57
CA LEU A 66 4.05 2.18 -5.03
C LEU A 66 5.26 1.37 -5.46
N GLU A 67 6.17 1.95 -6.23
CA GLU A 67 7.38 1.26 -6.68
C GLU A 67 8.26 0.81 -5.51
N VAL A 68 8.50 1.68 -4.53
CA VAL A 68 9.26 1.32 -3.33
C VAL A 68 8.55 0.20 -2.56
N MET A 69 7.23 0.31 -2.36
CA MET A 69 6.45 -0.74 -1.69
C MET A 69 6.54 -2.08 -2.43
N ARG A 70 6.40 -2.08 -3.75
CA ARG A 70 6.47 -3.27 -4.61
C ARG A 70 7.85 -3.93 -4.51
N GLN A 71 8.93 -3.15 -4.58
CA GLN A 71 10.30 -3.65 -4.44
C GLN A 71 10.53 -4.32 -3.09
N GLU A 72 10.16 -3.66 -2.00
CA GLU A 72 10.36 -4.19 -0.64
C GLU A 72 9.51 -5.43 -0.37
N LYS A 73 8.25 -5.45 -0.83
CA LYS A 73 7.37 -6.63 -0.74
C LYS A 73 7.88 -7.80 -1.57
N THR A 74 8.40 -7.53 -2.77
CA THR A 74 8.98 -8.57 -3.63
C THR A 74 10.16 -9.21 -2.93
N LYS A 75 11.15 -8.42 -2.46
CA LYS A 75 12.31 -8.95 -1.72
C LYS A 75 11.90 -9.84 -0.55
N ALA A 76 10.96 -9.36 0.27
CA ALA A 76 10.47 -10.10 1.42
C ALA A 76 9.81 -11.44 1.04
N LEU A 77 9.10 -11.50 -0.08
CA LEU A 77 8.33 -12.66 -0.54
C LEU A 77 9.08 -13.58 -1.51
N THR A 78 10.24 -13.19 -2.03
CA THR A 78 11.10 -14.08 -2.83
C THR A 78 12.19 -14.72 -1.99
N ASP A 79 12.72 -13.99 -1.00
CA ASP A 79 13.88 -14.45 -0.23
C ASP A 79 13.45 -15.22 1.03
N GLY A 80 12.26 -14.93 1.57
CA GLY A 80 11.55 -15.75 2.56
C GLY A 80 12.25 -15.98 3.92
N SER A 81 13.37 -15.29 4.21
CA SER A 81 14.17 -15.56 5.41
C SER A 81 13.78 -14.68 6.60
N ALA A 82 13.82 -15.27 7.81
CA ALA A 82 13.59 -14.54 9.06
C ALA A 82 14.60 -13.41 9.29
N ALA A 83 15.85 -13.56 8.82
CA ALA A 83 16.88 -12.54 8.92
C ALA A 83 16.54 -11.28 8.09
N MET A 84 16.03 -11.45 6.87
CA MET A 84 15.58 -10.33 6.03
C MET A 84 14.37 -9.63 6.65
N LEU A 85 13.40 -10.39 7.16
CA LEU A 85 12.26 -9.80 7.87
C LEU A 85 12.72 -8.95 9.06
N LEU A 86 13.65 -9.45 9.87
CA LEU A 86 14.22 -8.72 11.00
C LEU A 86 14.98 -7.46 10.55
N ALA A 87 15.73 -7.53 9.44
CA ALA A 87 16.40 -6.37 8.87
C ALA A 87 15.39 -5.30 8.41
N HIS A 88 14.31 -5.68 7.72
CA HIS A 88 13.25 -4.76 7.34
C HIS A 88 12.55 -4.14 8.56
N MET A 89 12.36 -4.90 9.64
CA MET A 89 11.78 -4.39 10.89
C MET A 89 12.71 -3.41 11.62
N ALA A 90 14.03 -3.62 11.56
CA ALA A 90 15.00 -2.71 12.16
C ALA A 90 14.94 -1.32 11.52
N GLU A 91 14.75 -1.25 10.20
CA GLU A 91 14.73 -0.02 9.43
C GLU A 91 13.31 0.49 9.11
N VAL A 92 12.28 -0.08 9.72
CA VAL A 92 10.87 0.17 9.33
C VAL A 92 10.49 1.66 9.36
N GLU A 93 11.08 2.45 10.26
CA GLU A 93 10.85 3.89 10.37
C GLU A 93 11.23 4.69 9.11
N GLN A 94 12.15 4.19 8.28
CA GLN A 94 12.54 4.88 7.04
C GLN A 94 11.37 4.98 6.04
N PHE A 95 10.41 4.06 6.14
CA PHE A 95 9.23 4.05 5.28
C PHE A 95 8.10 4.96 5.81
N ALA A 96 8.26 5.57 6.98
CA ALA A 96 7.23 6.37 7.63
C ALA A 96 6.69 7.52 6.75
N PRO A 97 7.51 8.30 6.01
CA PRO A 97 6.99 9.35 5.12
C PRO A 97 6.05 8.79 4.04
N MET A 98 6.41 7.65 3.44
CA MET A 98 5.62 6.99 2.40
C MET A 98 4.32 6.40 2.96
N VAL A 99 4.36 5.79 4.13
CA VAL A 99 3.16 5.28 4.81
C VAL A 99 2.22 6.41 5.19
N ARG A 100 2.75 7.54 5.66
CA ARG A 100 1.95 8.72 5.97
C ARG A 100 1.30 9.30 4.72
N TYR A 101 2.05 9.38 3.63
CA TYR A 101 1.52 9.78 2.32
C TYR A 101 0.39 8.86 1.87
N LEU A 102 0.58 7.54 1.95
CA LEU A 102 -0.43 6.54 1.58
C LEU A 102 -1.70 6.71 2.42
N LEU A 103 -1.57 6.84 3.75
CA LEU A 103 -2.70 7.13 4.64
C LEU A 103 -3.47 8.39 4.22
N ARG A 104 -2.76 9.48 3.92
CA ARG A 104 -3.39 10.72 3.45
C ARG A 104 -4.07 10.54 2.10
N SER A 105 -3.45 9.82 1.16
CA SER A 105 -4.06 9.52 -0.14
C SER A 105 -5.37 8.76 0.02
N LEU A 106 -5.39 7.73 0.87
CA LEU A 106 -6.60 6.94 1.14
C LEU A 106 -7.68 7.77 1.85
N GLN A 107 -7.32 8.55 2.87
CA GLN A 107 -8.25 9.43 3.59
C GLN A 107 -8.85 10.53 2.72
N ALA A 108 -8.08 11.06 1.75
CA ALA A 108 -8.56 12.07 0.83
C ALA A 108 -9.63 11.52 -0.15
N GLY A 109 -9.64 10.22 -0.39
CA GLY A 109 -10.61 9.56 -1.25
C GLY A 109 -10.60 10.03 -2.70
N GLY A 110 -11.71 9.77 -3.40
CA GLY A 110 -11.91 10.16 -4.80
C GLY A 110 -11.12 9.32 -5.81
N GLU A 111 -11.09 9.79 -7.06
CA GLU A 111 -10.51 9.05 -8.19
C GLU A 111 -9.02 8.74 -8.01
N PHE A 112 -8.25 9.65 -7.39
CA PHE A 112 -6.83 9.41 -7.10
C PHE A 112 -6.63 8.26 -6.12
N ALA A 113 -7.40 8.21 -5.03
CA ALA A 113 -7.31 7.12 -4.07
C ALA A 113 -7.72 5.78 -4.70
N LEU A 114 -8.77 5.79 -5.54
CA LEU A 114 -9.20 4.60 -6.27
C LEU A 114 -8.09 4.07 -7.19
N LYS A 115 -7.47 4.93 -8.01
CA LYS A 115 -6.37 4.55 -8.89
C LYS A 115 -5.16 4.01 -8.12
N LEU A 116 -4.81 4.65 -7.00
CA LEU A 116 -3.72 4.22 -6.15
C LEU A 116 -3.97 2.80 -5.58
N VAL A 117 -5.19 2.52 -5.11
CA VAL A 117 -5.56 1.20 -4.58
C VAL A 117 -5.58 0.14 -5.68
N GLU A 118 -6.14 0.41 -6.86
CA GLU A 118 -6.14 -0.55 -7.96
C GLU A 118 -4.71 -0.85 -8.44
N GLN A 119 -3.83 0.16 -8.51
CA GLN A 119 -2.42 -0.08 -8.85
C GLN A 119 -1.71 -0.90 -7.76
N MET A 120 -1.95 -0.60 -6.48
CA MET A 120 -1.40 -1.39 -5.37
C MET A 120 -1.87 -2.85 -5.41
N ILE A 121 -3.12 -3.11 -5.83
CA ILE A 121 -3.62 -4.47 -6.05
C ILE A 121 -2.88 -5.14 -7.21
N ALA A 122 -2.70 -4.45 -8.34
CA ALA A 122 -1.96 -4.98 -9.48
C ALA A 122 -0.50 -5.33 -9.11
N ASP A 123 0.20 -4.44 -8.42
CA ASP A 123 1.55 -4.67 -7.92
C ASP A 123 1.61 -5.88 -6.97
N ALA A 124 0.56 -6.06 -6.16
CA ALA A 124 0.44 -7.19 -5.27
C ALA A 124 0.20 -8.52 -5.98
N GLU A 125 -0.49 -8.52 -7.12
CA GLU A 125 -0.61 -9.72 -7.96
C GLU A 125 0.77 -10.14 -8.48
N GLU A 126 1.59 -9.17 -8.92
CA GLU A 126 2.95 -9.44 -9.41
C GLU A 126 3.84 -10.06 -8.33
N TYR A 127 3.97 -9.42 -7.17
CA TYR A 127 4.88 -9.91 -6.14
C TYR A 127 4.39 -11.20 -5.47
N LEU A 128 3.07 -11.44 -5.38
CA LEU A 128 2.54 -12.70 -4.87
C LEU A 128 2.76 -13.84 -5.87
N ALA A 129 2.64 -13.58 -7.18
CA ALA A 129 2.98 -14.56 -8.21
C ALA A 129 4.49 -14.90 -8.18
N ALA A 130 5.36 -13.91 -7.99
CA ALA A 130 6.79 -14.14 -7.80
C ALA A 130 7.07 -15.00 -6.55
N GLY A 131 6.39 -14.72 -5.44
CA GLY A 131 6.49 -15.53 -4.22
C GLY A 131 5.96 -16.97 -4.38
N GLU A 132 4.92 -17.19 -5.20
CA GLU A 132 4.45 -18.54 -5.55
C GLU A 132 5.51 -19.29 -6.36
N ALA A 133 6.11 -18.63 -7.36
CA ALA A 133 7.18 -19.21 -8.18
C ALA A 133 8.44 -19.54 -7.36
N ALA A 134 8.74 -18.74 -6.33
CA ALA A 134 9.84 -18.97 -5.39
C ALA A 134 9.52 -20.03 -4.31
N GLY A 135 8.26 -20.50 -4.22
CA GLY A 135 7.83 -21.47 -3.21
C GLY A 135 7.64 -20.89 -1.79
N VAL A 136 7.65 -19.56 -1.65
CA VAL A 136 7.42 -18.85 -0.39
C VAL A 136 5.92 -18.67 -0.12
N VAL A 137 5.14 -18.42 -1.18
CA VAL A 137 3.68 -18.23 -1.11
C VAL A 137 2.98 -19.48 -1.63
N ARG A 138 1.95 -19.96 -0.92
CA ARG A 138 1.14 -21.09 -1.39
C ARG A 138 0.33 -20.70 -2.64
N PRO A 139 0.16 -21.60 -3.63
CA PRO A 139 -0.75 -21.36 -4.75
C PRO A 139 -2.18 -21.09 -4.28
N SER A 140 -2.89 -20.18 -4.97
CA SER A 140 -4.33 -19.95 -4.77
C SER A 140 -5.17 -20.56 -5.89
N HIS A 141 -6.39 -21.00 -5.57
CA HIS A 141 -7.40 -21.38 -6.57
C HIS A 141 -7.86 -20.14 -7.37
N ASP A 142 -8.03 -19.01 -6.69
CA ASP A 142 -8.32 -17.71 -7.30
C ASP A 142 -7.28 -16.70 -6.80
N ARG A 143 -6.32 -16.36 -7.68
CA ARG A 143 -5.22 -15.45 -7.33
C ARG A 143 -5.70 -14.01 -7.19
N ALA A 144 -6.51 -13.55 -8.14
CA ALA A 144 -7.00 -12.18 -8.16
C ALA A 144 -7.89 -11.88 -6.93
N ALA A 145 -8.81 -12.78 -6.60
CA ALA A 145 -9.66 -12.62 -5.42
C ALA A 145 -8.84 -12.62 -4.12
N ARG A 146 -7.85 -13.51 -4.00
CA ARG A 146 -6.96 -13.53 -2.83
C ARG A 146 -6.17 -12.23 -2.71
N THR A 147 -5.58 -11.75 -3.79
CA THR A 147 -4.79 -10.50 -3.77
C THR A 147 -5.66 -9.32 -3.36
N ARG A 148 -6.84 -9.17 -3.96
CA ARG A 148 -7.78 -8.08 -3.65
C ARG A 148 -8.22 -8.12 -2.19
N TYR A 149 -8.54 -9.30 -1.67
CA TYR A 149 -8.88 -9.50 -0.27
C TYR A 149 -7.73 -9.09 0.68
N LEU A 150 -6.50 -9.55 0.41
CA LEU A 150 -5.32 -9.19 1.20
C LEU A 150 -5.03 -7.69 1.16
N ALA A 151 -5.15 -7.06 -0.01
CA ALA A 151 -4.95 -5.62 -0.16
C ALA A 151 -5.97 -4.81 0.66
N TYR A 152 -7.25 -5.22 0.64
CA TYR A 152 -8.29 -4.59 1.47
C TYR A 152 -8.09 -4.82 2.97
N GLN A 153 -7.69 -6.02 3.40
CA GLN A 153 -7.35 -6.25 4.79
C GLN A 153 -6.17 -5.39 5.25
N ALA A 154 -5.09 -5.34 4.45
CA ALA A 154 -3.90 -4.58 4.80
C ALA A 154 -4.17 -3.08 4.87
N THR A 155 -4.82 -2.49 3.87
CA THR A 155 -5.11 -1.05 3.84
C THR A 155 -6.22 -0.65 4.81
N GLY A 156 -7.27 -1.45 4.95
CA GLY A 156 -8.34 -1.23 5.91
C GLY A 156 -7.83 -1.34 7.35
N GLY A 157 -7.01 -2.35 7.65
CA GLY A 157 -6.36 -2.53 8.95
C GLY A 157 -5.41 -1.37 9.29
N LEU A 158 -4.58 -0.95 8.33
CA LEU A 158 -3.69 0.21 8.47
C LEU A 158 -4.49 1.49 8.78
N LEU A 159 -5.51 1.79 7.98
CA LEU A 159 -6.37 2.97 8.17
C LEU A 159 -7.05 2.96 9.53
N LEU A 160 -7.67 1.83 9.90
CA LEU A 160 -8.35 1.69 11.19
C LEU A 160 -7.38 1.87 12.35
N TRP A 161 -6.23 1.19 12.32
CA TRP A 161 -5.26 1.26 13.40
C TRP A 161 -4.72 2.68 13.58
N PHE A 162 -4.35 3.38 12.51
CA PHE A 162 -3.87 4.76 12.61
C PHE A 162 -4.97 5.76 12.96
N THR A 163 -6.22 5.49 12.61
CA THR A 163 -7.37 6.29 13.07
C THR A 163 -7.54 6.19 14.58
N LEU A 164 -7.30 5.02 15.17
CA LEU A 164 -7.46 4.78 16.60
C LEU A 164 -6.25 5.21 17.45
N HIS A 165 -5.04 5.16 16.89
CA HIS A 165 -3.79 5.36 17.66
C HIS A 165 -2.95 6.56 17.23
N GLY A 166 -3.24 7.15 16.06
CA GLY A 166 -2.35 8.10 15.39
C GLY A 166 -3.00 9.38 14.89
N ALA A 167 -4.26 9.64 15.23
CA ALA A 167 -5.01 10.80 14.76
C ALA A 167 -4.29 12.13 15.06
N ASP A 168 -3.65 12.23 16.22
CA ASP A 168 -2.96 13.43 16.72
C ASP A 168 -1.44 13.35 16.66
N ALA A 169 -0.88 12.30 16.02
CA ALA A 169 0.57 12.11 15.99
C ALA A 169 1.28 13.24 15.23
N THR A 170 2.23 13.87 15.90
CA THR A 170 3.12 14.86 15.28
C THR A 170 4.07 14.18 14.29
N ASP A 171 4.74 14.98 13.46
CA ASP A 171 5.71 14.47 12.49
C ASP A 171 6.86 13.68 13.14
N LYS A 172 7.26 14.11 14.35
CA LYS A 172 8.35 13.47 15.09
C LYS A 172 7.92 12.15 15.74
N GLU A 173 6.63 11.99 16.03
CA GLU A 173 6.08 10.79 16.65
C GLU A 173 5.67 9.74 15.62
N PHE A 174 5.32 10.17 14.41
CA PHE A 174 4.81 9.27 13.37
C PHE A 174 5.73 8.08 13.04
N PRO A 175 7.07 8.23 12.93
CA PRO A 175 7.97 7.09 12.70
C PRO A 175 7.89 6.03 13.80
N ALA A 176 7.99 6.45 15.08
CA ALA A 176 7.89 5.53 16.21
C ALA A 176 6.50 4.86 16.28
N LEU A 177 5.45 5.60 15.93
CA LEU A 177 4.10 5.06 15.83
C LEU A 177 3.98 4.02 14.72
N PHE A 178 4.63 4.24 13.57
CA PHE A 178 4.67 3.25 12.49
C PHE A 178 5.46 1.99 12.87
N ARG A 179 6.57 2.12 13.61
CA ARG A 179 7.26 0.96 14.20
C ARG A 179 6.31 0.16 15.09
N ARG A 180 5.61 0.82 16.00
CA ARG A 180 4.63 0.16 16.88
C ARG A 180 3.54 -0.56 16.08
N TYR A 181 2.98 0.06 15.05
CA TYR A 181 2.02 -0.60 14.16
C TYR A 181 2.60 -1.88 13.54
N ALA A 182 3.83 -1.83 13.03
CA ALA A 182 4.49 -2.98 12.43
C ALA A 182 4.71 -4.10 13.46
N GLU A 183 5.12 -3.76 14.68
CA GLU A 183 5.31 -4.70 15.80
C GLU A 183 3.98 -5.34 16.25
N ASP A 184 2.89 -4.57 16.31
CA ASP A 184 1.58 -5.07 16.73
C ASP A 184 0.96 -6.04 15.68
N ILE A 185 1.18 -5.78 14.38
CA ILE A 185 0.52 -6.52 13.30
C ILE A 185 1.34 -7.69 12.76
N THR A 186 2.67 -7.60 12.77
CA THR A 186 3.52 -8.60 12.10
C THR A 186 3.42 -10.00 12.73
N PRO A 187 3.58 -10.20 14.05
CA PRO A 187 3.50 -11.53 14.67
C PRO A 187 2.16 -12.26 14.44
N PRO A 188 0.98 -11.66 14.71
CA PRO A 188 -0.29 -12.36 14.47
C PRO A 188 -0.55 -12.61 12.98
N ALA A 189 -0.10 -11.72 12.08
CA ALA A 189 -0.20 -11.95 10.65
C ALA A 189 0.65 -13.17 10.21
N LEU A 190 1.88 -13.30 10.69
CA LEU A 190 2.74 -14.45 10.40
C LEU A 190 2.15 -15.76 10.92
N GLU A 191 1.60 -15.76 12.13
CA GLU A 191 0.92 -16.94 12.67
C GLU A 191 -0.25 -17.33 11.77
N LEU A 192 -1.13 -16.38 11.44
CA LEU A 192 -2.29 -16.60 10.59
C LEU A 192 -1.91 -17.11 9.19
N PHE A 193 -0.91 -16.50 8.55
CA PHE A 193 -0.47 -16.88 7.21
C PHE A 193 0.24 -18.24 7.16
N THR A 194 0.82 -18.67 8.28
CA THR A 194 1.56 -19.94 8.35
C THR A 194 0.67 -21.10 8.80
N LYS A 195 -0.20 -20.86 9.79
CA LYS A 195 -1.01 -21.90 10.43
C LYS A 195 -2.47 -21.92 9.97
N GLY A 196 -2.97 -20.83 9.40
CA GLY A 196 -4.41 -20.63 9.19
C GLY A 196 -5.15 -20.29 10.49
N LEU A 197 -6.45 -19.96 10.37
CA LEU A 197 -7.32 -19.67 11.52
C LEU A 197 -8.22 -20.86 11.86
N LEU A 198 -8.81 -21.47 10.84
CA LEU A 198 -9.73 -22.61 11.00
C LEU A 198 -8.93 -23.90 11.16
N VAL A 199 -9.47 -24.85 11.92
CA VAL A 199 -8.81 -26.12 12.24
C VAL A 199 -8.80 -27.11 11.07
N ASP A 200 -9.69 -26.93 10.10
CA ASP A 200 -9.78 -27.72 8.87
C ASP A 200 -10.49 -26.95 7.75
N ARG A 201 -10.75 -27.63 6.63
CA ARG A 201 -11.33 -27.05 5.40
C ARG A 201 -12.85 -27.16 5.29
N SER A 202 -13.53 -27.81 6.24
CA SER A 202 -14.97 -28.13 6.16
C SER A 202 -15.81 -26.91 5.76
N MET A 203 -15.62 -25.78 6.44
CA MET A 203 -16.35 -24.53 6.15
C MET A 203 -16.13 -24.01 4.72
N LEU A 204 -14.89 -24.10 4.21
CA LEU A 204 -14.58 -23.64 2.84
C LEU A 204 -15.18 -24.59 1.81
N ASP A 205 -15.01 -25.90 2.01
CA ASP A 205 -15.47 -26.92 1.08
C ASP A 205 -17.02 -26.94 1.01
N ASP A 206 -17.71 -26.77 2.15
CA ASP A 206 -19.17 -26.58 2.20
C ASP A 206 -19.61 -25.30 1.49
N TYR A 207 -18.96 -24.16 1.75
CA TYR A 207 -19.29 -22.89 1.08
C TYR A 207 -19.15 -23.01 -0.44
N LEU A 208 -18.06 -23.61 -0.93
CA LEU A 208 -17.83 -23.82 -2.35
C LEU A 208 -18.78 -24.85 -2.98
N MET A 209 -19.40 -25.72 -2.20
CA MET A 209 -20.43 -26.65 -2.69
C MET A 209 -21.79 -25.95 -2.87
N TYR A 210 -22.17 -25.05 -1.95
CA TYR A 210 -23.54 -24.51 -1.88
C TYR A 210 -23.71 -23.09 -2.41
N VAL A 211 -22.64 -22.29 -2.50
CA VAL A 211 -22.71 -20.87 -2.92
C VAL A 211 -22.47 -20.60 -4.42
N PRO A 212 -21.93 -21.51 -5.26
CA PRO A 212 -21.90 -21.29 -6.71
C PRO A 212 -23.28 -21.29 -7.37
N ASP A 213 -24.26 -22.00 -6.78
CA ASP A 213 -25.65 -22.06 -7.25
C ASP A 213 -26.57 -21.45 -6.18
N PRO A 214 -27.04 -20.20 -6.31
CA PRO A 214 -28.15 -19.74 -5.49
C PRO A 214 -29.33 -20.70 -5.74
N PRO A 215 -30.01 -21.23 -4.70
CA PRO A 215 -31.20 -22.03 -4.91
C PRO A 215 -32.18 -21.23 -5.77
N PRO A 216 -32.78 -21.82 -6.83
CA PRO A 216 -33.72 -21.10 -7.66
C PRO A 216 -34.81 -20.52 -6.77
N ALA A 217 -34.96 -19.20 -6.82
CA ALA A 217 -36.08 -18.53 -6.18
C ALA A 217 -37.37 -18.95 -6.89
N GLY A 218 -38.02 -20.00 -6.39
CA GLY A 218 -39.25 -20.49 -6.98
C GLY A 218 -39.70 -21.83 -6.43
N ASP A 219 -40.30 -21.81 -5.24
CA ASP A 219 -41.56 -22.53 -4.96
C ASP A 219 -42.20 -21.95 -3.69
N ALA A 220 -42.50 -20.64 -3.74
CA ALA A 220 -43.47 -20.01 -2.87
C ALA A 220 -44.65 -19.56 -3.74
N GLY A 221 -45.47 -20.52 -4.17
CA GLY A 221 -46.78 -20.20 -4.71
C GLY A 221 -47.36 -21.17 -5.72
N THR A 222 -47.89 -22.31 -5.27
CA THR A 222 -49.23 -22.76 -5.71
C THR A 222 -49.82 -23.77 -4.71
N ALA A 223 -50.50 -23.27 -3.69
CA ALA A 223 -51.54 -24.03 -2.99
C ALA A 223 -52.81 -23.19 -2.97
N ALA A 224 -53.45 -23.12 -4.13
CA ALA A 224 -54.84 -22.73 -4.27
C ALA A 224 -55.50 -23.72 -5.22
N ARG A 225 -56.15 -24.73 -4.63
CA ARG A 225 -57.46 -25.27 -5.03
C ARG A 225 -57.94 -26.26 -3.98
#